data_AF-V4XGL8-F1
#
_entry.id   AF-V4XGL8-F1
#
_cell.length_a   1.000
_cell.length_b   1.000
_cell.length_c   1.000
_cell.angle_alpha   90.00
_cell.angle_beta   90.00
_cell.angle_gamma   90.00
#
_symmetry.space_group_name_H-M   'P 1'
#
loop_
_entity.id
_entity.type
_entity.pdbx_description
1 polymer ?
#
loop_
_entity_poly.entity_id
_entity_poly.type
_entity_poly.pdbx_seq_one_letter_code
_entity_poly.pdbx_strand_id
1 'polypeptide(L)'
;MTSGRSSGVSSRQGSRIAESLSEAGLVERSDAVYNGHTTYFIEPAARDLDFALLMAGDMLSPFIGEEEIDPNSDAFSQWLMNLAYEDY
;
A
#
# COMPACT_ATOMS: atom_id res chain seq x y z
N MET A 1 11.49 5.52 18.63
CA MET A 1 11.16 4.17 18.11
C MET A 1 9.65 4.07 18.03
N THR A 2 9.06 4.57 16.95
CA THR A 2 7.63 4.49 16.69
C THR A 2 7.31 3.08 16.21
N SER A 3 6.63 2.31 17.06
CA SER A 3 6.10 1.00 16.72
C SER A 3 5.03 1.17 15.66
N GLY A 4 5.37 0.93 14.39
CA GLY A 4 4.39 0.79 13.32
C GLY A 4 3.37 -0.28 13.72
N ARG A 5 2.08 0.07 13.74
CA ARG A 5 1.00 -0.89 13.98
C ARG A 5 1.10 -1.98 12.92
N SER A 6 1.36 -3.23 13.34
CA SER A 6 1.14 -4.38 12.48
C SER A 6 -0.34 -4.37 12.10
N SER A 7 -0.66 -4.21 10.81
CA SER A 7 -2.00 -4.47 10.29
C SER A 7 -2.49 -5.79 10.89
N GLY A 8 -3.71 -5.82 11.46
CA GLY A 8 -4.27 -6.97 12.19
C GLY A 8 -4.60 -8.19 11.30
N VAL A 9 -3.74 -8.46 10.31
CA VAL A 9 -3.86 -9.46 9.27
C VAL A 9 -3.11 -10.70 9.73
N SER A 10 -3.84 -11.81 9.88
CA SER A 10 -3.22 -13.11 10.14
C SER A 10 -2.40 -13.59 8.95
N SER A 11 -1.43 -14.49 9.18
CA SER A 11 -0.64 -15.11 8.10
C SER A 11 -1.53 -15.69 6.98
N ARG A 12 -2.65 -16.34 7.34
CA ARG A 12 -3.61 -16.88 6.38
C ARG A 12 -4.29 -15.80 5.54
N GLN A 13 -4.68 -14.68 6.17
CA GLN A 13 -5.26 -13.55 5.44
C GLN A 13 -4.23 -12.87 4.53
N GLY A 14 -3.00 -12.68 5.02
CA GLY A 14 -1.91 -12.12 4.22
C GLY A 14 -1.59 -12.99 2.99
N SER A 15 -1.54 -14.32 3.16
CA SER A 15 -1.34 -15.26 2.06
C SER A 15 -2.43 -15.14 0.99
N ARG A 16 -3.70 -15.03 1.41
CA ARG A 16 -4.84 -14.87 0.49
C ARG A 16 -4.79 -13.54 -0.26
N ILE A 17 -4.49 -12.43 0.43
CA ILE A 17 -4.36 -11.11 -0.19
C ILE A 17 -3.27 -11.15 -1.26
N ALA A 18 -2.09 -11.66 -0.89
CA ALA A 18 -0.97 -11.74 -1.83
C ALA A 18 -1.29 -12.66 -3.03
N GLU A 19 -2.17 -13.65 -2.87
CA GLU A 19 -2.52 -14.61 -3.92
C GLU A 19 -3.43 -13.93 -4.93
N SER A 20 -4.48 -13.27 -4.45
CA SER A 20 -5.37 -12.47 -5.29
C SER A 20 -4.62 -11.34 -6.02
N LEU A 21 -3.64 -10.69 -5.38
CA LEU A 21 -2.81 -9.67 -6.04
C LEU A 21 -1.93 -10.27 -7.15
N SER A 22 -1.38 -11.47 -6.92
CA SER A 22 -0.54 -12.14 -7.91
C SER A 22 -1.36 -12.65 -9.10
N GLU A 23 -2.54 -13.23 -8.84
CA GLU A 23 -3.49 -13.63 -9.88
C GLU A 23 -3.97 -12.44 -10.73
N ALA A 24 -4.10 -11.26 -10.13
CA ALA A 24 -4.45 -10.02 -10.82
C ALA A 24 -3.27 -9.37 -11.59
N GLY A 25 -2.06 -9.95 -11.51
CA GLY A 25 -0.86 -9.39 -12.14
C GLY A 25 -0.44 -8.03 -11.55
N LEU A 26 -0.75 -7.80 -10.27
CA LEU A 26 -0.39 -6.58 -9.54
C LEU A 26 0.93 -6.75 -8.79
N VAL A 27 1.26 -7.97 -8.38
CA VAL A 27 2.51 -8.29 -7.66
C VAL A 27 3.14 -9.56 -8.21
N GLU A 28 4.45 -9.64 -8.08
CA GLU A 28 5.24 -10.85 -8.30
C GLU A 28 5.64 -11.46 -6.95
N ARG A 29 5.82 -12.78 -6.95
CA ARG A 29 6.18 -13.57 -5.77
C ARG A 29 7.43 -14.37 -6.06
N SER A 30 8.42 -14.23 -5.20
CA SER A 30 9.62 -15.07 -5.21
C SER A 30 9.79 -15.79 -3.88
N ASP A 31 10.27 -17.03 -3.92
CA ASP A 31 10.55 -17.80 -2.72
C ASP A 31 11.61 -17.11 -1.88
N ALA A 32 11.37 -17.02 -0.58
CA ALA A 32 12.27 -16.40 0.38
C ALA A 32 12.31 -17.19 1.69
N VAL A 33 13.35 -16.95 2.48
CA VAL A 33 13.48 -17.50 3.83
C VAL A 33 13.65 -16.36 4.82
N TYR A 34 12.74 -16.29 5.80
CA TYR A 34 12.80 -15.32 6.88
C TYR A 34 12.79 -16.05 8.21
N ASN A 35 13.81 -15.84 9.04
CA ASN A 35 13.99 -16.52 10.33
C ASN A 35 13.85 -18.05 10.25
N GLY A 36 14.34 -18.67 9.18
CA GLY A 36 14.28 -20.12 8.98
C GLY A 36 12.90 -20.65 8.54
N HIS A 37 11.93 -19.78 8.30
CA HIS A 37 10.63 -20.13 7.72
C HIS A 37 10.60 -19.76 6.24
N THR A 38 10.17 -20.70 5.41
CA THR A 38 9.85 -20.41 4.01
C THR A 38 8.68 -19.43 3.94
N THR A 39 8.87 -18.37 3.18
CA THR A 39 7.91 -17.31 2.94
C THR A 39 8.04 -16.84 1.50
N TYR A 40 7.28 -15.82 1.12
CA TYR A 40 7.42 -15.17 -0.17
C TYR A 40 7.91 -13.75 0.03
N PHE A 41 8.84 -13.33 -0.83
CA PHE A 41 9.08 -11.92 -1.07
C PHE A 41 8.06 -11.45 -2.11
N ILE A 42 7.43 -10.31 -1.85
CA ILE A 42 6.38 -9.74 -2.70
C ILE A 42 6.87 -8.40 -3.19
N GLU A 43 6.88 -8.23 -4.50
CA GLU A 43 7.24 -6.97 -5.14
C GLU A 43 6.15 -6.56 -6.14
N PRO A 44 5.97 -5.26 -6.41
CA PRO A 44 5.07 -4.82 -7.47
C PRO A 44 5.50 -5.44 -8.80
N ALA A 45 4.53 -5.95 -9.56
CA ALA A 45 4.82 -6.45 -10.91
C ALA A 45 5.33 -5.29 -11.78
N ALA A 46 6.26 -5.58 -12.69
CA ALA A 46 6.73 -4.59 -13.66
C ALA A 46 5.55 -4.16 -14.54
N ARG A 47 5.06 -2.94 -14.32
CA ARG A 47 3.95 -2.34 -15.05
C ARG A 47 4.38 -0.99 -15.62
N ASP A 48 3.73 -0.59 -16.71
CA ASP A 48 3.72 0.81 -17.08
C ASP A 48 3.23 1.62 -15.87
N LEU A 49 3.86 2.78 -15.64
CA LEU A 49 3.53 3.66 -14.53
C LEU A 49 2.07 4.10 -14.65
N ASP A 50 1.20 3.45 -13.88
CA ASP A 50 -0.20 3.84 -13.76
C ASP A 50 -0.28 4.97 -12.72
N PHE A 51 -0.17 6.21 -13.20
CA PHE A 51 -0.23 7.39 -12.35
C PHE A 51 -1.56 7.53 -11.61
N ALA A 52 -2.62 6.83 -12.03
CA ALA A 52 -3.86 6.79 -11.27
C ALA A 52 -3.68 6.18 -9.87
N LEU A 53 -2.67 5.32 -9.66
CA LEU A 53 -2.34 4.79 -8.33
C LEU A 53 -1.80 5.85 -7.36
N LEU A 54 -1.37 7.01 -7.87
CA LEU A 54 -0.95 8.15 -7.06
C LEU A 54 -2.11 9.08 -6.70
N MET A 55 -3.31 8.80 -7.22
CA MET A 55 -4.53 9.59 -7.08
C MET A 55 -5.52 8.88 -6.16
N ALA A 56 -6.40 9.66 -5.53
CA ALA A 56 -7.72 9.20 -5.11
C ALA A 56 -8.72 10.27 -5.54
N GLY A 57 -9.85 9.87 -6.13
CA GLY A 57 -10.73 10.83 -6.82
C GLY A 57 -9.94 11.63 -7.87
N ASP A 58 -10.13 12.94 -7.88
CA ASP A 58 -9.38 13.88 -8.73
C ASP A 58 -8.14 14.47 -8.04
N MET A 59 -7.76 13.96 -6.86
CA MET A 59 -6.70 14.50 -6.03
C MET A 59 -5.44 13.63 -6.01
N LEU A 60 -4.27 14.25 -6.22
CA LEU A 60 -2.97 13.61 -5.97
C LEU A 60 -2.77 13.37 -4.47
N SER A 61 -2.17 12.22 -4.14
CA SER A 61 -1.74 11.92 -2.77
C SER A 61 -0.77 12.99 -2.26
N PRO A 62 -0.94 13.49 -1.01
CA PRO A 62 -0.06 14.49 -0.44
C PRO A 62 1.34 13.96 -0.10
N PHE A 63 1.56 12.64 -0.21
CA PHE A 63 2.87 12.03 0.07
C PHE A 63 3.79 11.96 -1.16
N ILE A 64 3.33 12.41 -2.33
CA ILE A 64 4.16 12.40 -3.54
C ILE A 64 5.22 13.50 -3.46
N GLY A 65 6.49 13.08 -3.50
CA GLY A 65 7.64 14.00 -3.46
C GLY A 65 8.07 14.42 -2.06
N GLU A 66 7.42 13.92 -1.01
CA GLU A 66 7.80 14.19 0.38
C GLU A 66 8.96 13.30 0.83
N GLU A 67 10.00 13.91 1.40
CA GLU A 67 11.17 13.19 1.93
C GLU A 67 10.88 12.55 3.31
N GLU A 68 9.95 13.12 4.08
CA GLU A 68 9.53 12.61 5.38
C GLU A 68 8.00 12.46 5.45
N ILE A 69 7.54 11.22 5.50
CA ILE A 69 6.10 10.91 5.55
C ILE A 69 5.60 11.06 7.00
N ASP A 70 4.74 12.05 7.25
CA ASP A 70 3.96 12.15 8.49
C ASP A 70 2.50 11.72 8.27
N PRO A 71 2.10 10.55 8.78
CA PRO A 71 0.71 10.06 8.68
C PRO A 71 -0.28 10.86 9.53
N ASN A 72 0.18 11.74 10.43
CA ASN A 72 -0.67 12.62 11.23
C ASN A 72 -0.67 14.06 10.72
N SER A 73 -0.14 14.31 9.52
CA SER A 73 -0.08 15.65 8.96
C SER A 73 -1.46 16.24 8.69
N ASP A 74 -1.54 17.56 8.83
CA ASP A 74 -2.75 18.32 8.49
C ASP A 74 -3.11 18.15 7.01
N ALA A 75 -2.10 18.11 6.12
CA ALA A 75 -2.29 17.93 4.68
C ALA A 75 -2.97 16.59 4.36
N PHE A 76 -2.55 15.50 5.00
CA PHE A 76 -3.19 14.20 4.83
C PHE A 76 -4.62 14.19 5.38
N SER A 77 -4.83 14.80 6.55
CA SER A 77 -6.15 14.93 7.16
C SER A 77 -7.11 15.72 6.27
N GLN A 78 -6.65 16.83 5.69
CA GLN A 78 -7.43 17.65 4.79
C GLN A 78 -7.72 16.95 3.45
N TRP A 79 -6.74 16.22 2.92
CA TRP A 79 -6.93 15.39 1.72
C TRP A 79 -8.03 14.33 1.92
N LEU A 80 -8.01 13.62 3.06
CA LEU A 80 -9.07 12.67 3.41
C LEU A 80 -10.45 13.33 3.56
N MET A 81 -10.50 14.51 4.18
CA MET A 81 -11.76 15.26 4.30
C MET A 81 -12.30 15.62 2.91
N ASN A 82 -11.48 16.14 2.01
CA ASN A 82 -11.92 16.50 0.67
C ASN A 82 -12.49 15.29 -0.09
N LEU A 83 -11.81 14.14 -0.07
CA LEU A 83 -12.31 12.90 -0.69
C LEU A 83 -13.66 12.47 -0.12
N ALA A 84 -13.86 12.60 1.20
CA ALA A 84 -15.11 12.24 1.83
C ALA A 84 -16.29 13.15 1.41
N TYR A 85 -16.01 14.33 0.87
CA TYR A 85 -17.00 15.30 0.41
C TYR A 85 -17.10 15.42 -1.12
N GLU A 86 -16.26 14.72 -1.91
CA GLU A 86 -16.30 14.75 -3.39
C GLU A 86 -17.59 14.14 -3.98
N ASP A 87 -18.29 13.29 -3.22
CA ASP A 87 -19.52 12.59 -3.66
C ASP A 87 -20.84 13.28 -3.24
N TYR A 88 -20.80 14.57 -2.83
CA TYR A 88 -21.98 15.34 -2.41
C TYR A 88 -22.30 16.57 -3.26
#